data_AF-A0AAU4DS12-F1
#
_entry.id   AF-A0AAU4DS12-F1
#
_cell.length_a   1.000
_cell.length_b   1.000
_cell.length_c   1.000
_cell.angle_alpha   90.00
_cell.angle_beta   90.00
_cell.angle_gamma   90.00
#
_symmetry.space_group_name_H-M   'P 1'
#
loop_
_entity.id
_entity.type
_entity.pdbx_description
1 polymer ?
#
loop_
_entity_poly.entity_id
_entity_poly.type
_entity_poly.pdbx_seq_one_letter_code
_entity_poly.pdbx_strand_id
1 'polypeptide(L)'
;MTSNHVVLDCGLPIDERIRRLVEVWTRDNRGREHLLTGKAFFAVYSWHLRHRTDHDIARAEFVAASYDSIGGSDGWDAMLRERANCGTCGDRYRLENIGLCTGCMRYTCYACGAHASCTGETV
;
A
#
# COMPACT_ATOMS: atom_id res chain seq x y z
N MET A 1 1.07 8.24 -16.32
CA MET A 1 0.24 7.52 -15.33
C MET A 1 1.14 7.31 -14.12
N THR A 2 0.82 7.89 -12.95
CA THR A 2 1.68 7.75 -11.77
C THR A 2 1.54 6.36 -11.17
N SER A 3 2.63 5.77 -10.64
CA SER A 3 2.62 4.42 -10.06
C SER A 3 1.57 4.23 -8.97
N ASN A 4 1.25 5.31 -8.24
CA ASN A 4 0.17 5.32 -7.26
C ASN A 4 -1.19 4.93 -7.86
N HIS A 5 -1.51 5.35 -9.09
CA HIS A 5 -2.77 4.97 -9.74
C HIS A 5 -2.85 3.48 -10.04
N VAL A 6 -1.72 2.82 -10.36
CA VAL A 6 -1.70 1.38 -10.64
C VAL A 6 -2.03 0.58 -9.38
N VAL A 7 -1.50 0.98 -8.22
CA VAL A 7 -1.83 0.34 -6.94
C VAL A 7 -3.28 0.58 -6.56
N LEU A 8 -3.80 1.78 -6.85
CA LEU A 8 -5.16 2.14 -6.48
C LEU A 8 -6.22 1.61 -7.45
N ASP A 9 -5.83 1.19 -8.66
CA ASP A 9 -6.69 0.49 -9.60
C ASP A 9 -7.03 -0.89 -9.03
N CYS A 10 -8.30 -1.08 -8.64
CA CYS A 10 -8.80 -2.27 -7.94
C CYS A 10 -9.09 -3.44 -8.88
N GLY A 11 -8.75 -3.33 -10.17
CA GLY A 11 -9.05 -4.36 -11.18
C GLY A 11 -8.21 -5.63 -11.08
N LEU A 12 -7.09 -5.62 -10.34
CA LEU A 12 -6.18 -6.76 -10.19
C LEU A 12 -5.83 -7.02 -8.72
N PRO A 13 -5.42 -8.25 -8.35
CA PRO A 13 -4.84 -8.53 -7.04
C PRO A 13 -3.64 -7.60 -6.73
N ILE A 14 -3.39 -7.32 -5.45
CA ILE A 14 -2.29 -6.43 -5.05
C ILE A 14 -0.91 -6.94 -5.48
N ASP A 15 -0.69 -8.25 -5.38
CA ASP A 15 0.55 -8.90 -5.80
C ASP A 15 0.88 -8.64 -7.28
N GLU A 16 -0.11 -8.82 -8.16
CA GLU A 16 0.02 -8.60 -9.60
C GLU A 16 0.25 -7.11 -9.94
N ARG A 17 -0.36 -6.19 -9.18
CA ARG A 17 -0.13 -4.74 -9.35
C ARG A 17 1.29 -4.35 -8.93
N ILE A 18 1.77 -4.89 -7.82
CA ILE A 18 3.16 -4.68 -7.36
C ILE A 18 4.13 -5.25 -8.39
N ARG A 19 3.91 -6.47 -8.90
CA ARG A 19 4.76 -7.09 -9.93
C ARG A 19 4.93 -6.19 -11.15
N ARG A 20 3.82 -5.67 -11.70
CA ARG A 20 3.86 -4.74 -12.84
C ARG A 20 4.63 -3.46 -12.55
N LEU A 21 4.48 -2.90 -11.34
CA LEU A 21 5.23 -1.72 -10.95
C LEU A 21 6.73 -1.96 -10.83
N VAL A 22 7.11 -3.09 -10.23
CA VAL A 22 8.52 -3.50 -10.14
C VAL A 22 9.11 -3.67 -11.54
N GLU A 23 8.40 -4.34 -12.45
CA GLU A 23 8.85 -4.51 -13.85
C GLU A 23 9.07 -3.18 -14.57
N VAL A 24 8.12 -2.25 -14.45
CA VAL A 24 8.23 -0.91 -15.04
C VAL A 24 9.39 -0.14 -14.40
N TRP A 25 9.50 -0.14 -13.06
CA TRP A 25 10.58 0.54 -12.35
C TRP A 25 11.96 0.00 -12.72
N THR A 26 12.11 -1.32 -12.82
CA THR A 26 13.36 -1.95 -13.25
C THR A 26 13.70 -1.59 -14.71
N ARG A 27 12.72 -1.64 -15.61
CA ARG A 27 12.94 -1.29 -17.03
C ARG A 27 13.34 0.17 -17.20
N ASP A 28 12.74 1.06 -16.42
CA ASP A 28 12.93 2.51 -16.51
C ASP A 28 14.10 2.98 -15.60
N ASN A 29 15.11 2.11 -15.41
CA ASN A 29 16.35 2.37 -14.67
C ASN A 29 16.17 2.86 -13.23
N ARG A 30 15.14 2.33 -12.55
CA ARG A 30 14.86 2.56 -11.14
C ARG A 30 14.59 4.03 -10.76
N GLY A 31 13.97 4.81 -11.64
CA GLY A 31 13.63 6.22 -11.42
C GLY A 31 12.72 6.48 -10.20
N ARG A 32 12.91 7.65 -9.55
CA ARG A 32 12.16 8.06 -8.34
C ARG A 32 10.69 8.37 -8.62
N GLU A 33 10.36 8.75 -9.85
CA GLU A 33 9.02 9.03 -10.35
C GLU A 33 8.08 7.82 -10.29
N HIS A 34 8.63 6.62 -10.18
CA HIS A 34 7.87 5.38 -10.03
C HIS A 34 7.60 4.99 -8.58
N LEU A 35 8.24 5.64 -7.61
CA LEU A 35 8.15 5.27 -6.21
C LEU A 35 6.79 5.64 -5.63
N LEU A 36 6.33 4.80 -4.71
CA LEU A 36 5.00 4.94 -4.13
C LEU A 36 4.99 5.96 -2.99
N THR A 37 3.88 6.67 -2.85
CA THR A 37 3.64 7.60 -1.75
C THR A 37 2.20 7.50 -1.22
N GLY A 38 1.95 8.12 -0.06
CA GLY A 38 0.63 8.20 0.55
C GLY A 38 -0.06 6.84 0.70
N LYS A 39 -1.34 6.77 0.34
CA LYS A 39 -2.17 5.57 0.48
C LYS A 39 -1.66 4.35 -0.29
N ALA A 40 -1.10 4.55 -1.48
CA ALA A 40 -0.57 3.45 -2.28
C ALA A 40 0.68 2.85 -1.62
N PHE A 41 1.55 3.71 -1.08
CA PHE A 41 2.67 3.26 -0.26
C PHE A 41 2.19 2.52 0.99
N PHE A 42 1.25 3.08 1.75
CA PHE A 42 0.68 2.42 2.93
C PHE A 42 0.14 1.02 2.60
N ALA A 43 -0.61 0.88 1.50
CA ALA A 43 -1.14 -0.40 1.04
C ALA A 43 -0.03 -1.43 0.76
N VAL A 44 0.97 -1.03 -0.03
CA VAL A 44 2.04 -1.93 -0.47
C VAL A 44 2.99 -2.27 0.66
N TYR A 45 3.34 -1.29 1.51
CA TYR A 45 4.25 -1.52 2.64
C TYR A 45 3.60 -2.41 3.70
N SER A 46 2.36 -2.15 4.12
CA SER A 46 1.65 -3.01 5.08
C SER A 46 1.47 -4.44 4.53
N TRP A 47 1.18 -4.58 3.24
CA TRP A 47 1.15 -5.88 2.58
C TRP A 47 2.52 -6.57 2.59
N HIS A 48 3.58 -5.86 2.20
CA HIS A 48 4.95 -6.36 2.22
C HIS A 48 5.40 -6.81 3.61
N LEU A 49 5.03 -6.06 4.66
CA LEU A 49 5.33 -6.41 6.05
C LEU A 49 4.66 -7.72 6.49
N ARG A 50 3.46 -8.00 5.99
CA ARG A 50 2.70 -9.22 6.27
C ARG A 50 3.24 -10.45 5.53
N HIS A 51 3.78 -10.25 4.33
CA HIS A 51 4.21 -11.33 3.41
C HIS A 51 5.73 -11.42 3.24
N ARG A 52 6.51 -10.97 4.24
CA ARG A 52 7.98 -10.82 4.19
C ARG A 52 8.76 -12.05 3.69
N THR A 53 8.22 -13.27 3.80
CA THR A 53 8.88 -14.52 3.37
C THR A 53 8.74 -14.83 1.88
N ASP A 54 7.83 -14.15 1.16
CA ASP A 54 7.34 -14.60 -0.14
C ASP A 54 7.74 -13.64 -1.27
N HIS A 55 8.81 -12.86 -1.09
CA HIS A 55 9.16 -11.76 -1.99
C HIS A 55 10.52 -11.96 -2.65
N ASP A 56 10.56 -11.74 -3.96
CA ASP A 56 11.83 -11.64 -4.69
C ASP A 56 12.62 -10.37 -4.34
N ILE A 57 13.90 -10.36 -4.72
CA ILE A 57 14.84 -9.27 -4.41
C ILE A 57 14.37 -7.95 -5.03
N ALA A 58 13.89 -7.96 -6.27
CA ALA A 58 13.51 -6.73 -6.98
C ALA A 58 12.31 -6.04 -6.31
N ARG A 59 11.36 -6.83 -5.80
CA ARG A 59 10.24 -6.34 -5.01
C ARG A 59 10.71 -5.73 -3.70
N ALA A 60 11.60 -6.40 -2.97
CA ALA A 60 12.14 -5.87 -1.72
C ALA A 60 12.88 -4.54 -1.94
N GLU A 61 13.68 -4.45 -3.01
CA GLU A 61 14.36 -3.22 -3.41
C GLU A 61 13.39 -2.09 -3.74
N PHE A 62 12.31 -2.37 -4.49
CA PHE A 62 11.31 -1.36 -4.84
C PHE A 62 10.58 -0.80 -3.61
N VAL A 63 10.21 -1.68 -2.68
CA VAL A 63 9.55 -1.29 -1.44
C VAL A 63 10.49 -0.49 -0.55
N ALA A 64 11.75 -0.91 -0.42
CA ALA A 64 12.78 -0.17 0.31
C ALA A 64 13.02 1.22 -0.29
N ALA A 65 13.17 1.32 -1.62
CA ALA A 65 13.34 2.60 -2.29
C ALA A 65 12.13 3.52 -2.07
N SER A 66 10.91 2.98 -2.11
CA SER A 66 9.69 3.75 -1.82
C SER A 66 9.65 4.23 -0.36
N TYR A 67 10.05 3.37 0.58
CA TYR A 67 10.17 3.72 2.01
C TYR A 67 11.18 4.84 2.24
N ASP A 68 12.37 4.75 1.65
CA ASP A 68 13.37 5.80 1.75
C ASP A 68 12.90 7.12 1.12
N SER A 69 12.12 7.04 0.02
CA SER A 69 11.61 8.22 -0.67
C SER A 69 10.64 9.06 0.13
N ILE A 70 9.93 8.46 1.10
CA ILE A 70 9.03 9.17 2.01
C ILE A 70 9.73 9.68 3.28
N GLY A 71 11.04 9.46 3.43
CA GLY A 71 11.81 9.83 4.62
C GLY A 71 12.07 8.67 5.58
N GLY A 72 11.94 7.43 5.13
CA GLY A 72 12.23 6.25 5.93
C GLY A 72 11.37 6.15 7.18
N SER A 73 12.00 5.91 8.34
CA SER A 73 11.29 5.71 9.61
C SER A 73 10.47 6.94 10.01
N ASP A 74 11.05 8.13 9.90
CA ASP A 74 10.35 9.37 10.26
C ASP A 74 9.15 9.62 9.36
N GLY A 75 9.30 9.32 8.06
CA GLY A 75 8.22 9.39 7.07
C GLY A 75 7.10 8.41 7.35
N TRP A 76 7.44 7.17 7.70
CA TRP A 76 6.48 6.15 8.07
C TRP A 76 5.72 6.51 9.35
N ASP A 77 6.42 6.95 10.39
CA ASP A 77 5.81 7.37 11.65
C ASP A 77 4.93 8.62 11.48
N ALA A 78 5.32 9.55 10.61
CA ALA A 78 4.50 10.69 10.24
C ALA A 78 3.20 10.22 9.54
N MET A 79 3.31 9.31 8.58
CA MET A 79 2.18 8.74 7.86
C MET A 79 1.22 7.99 8.81
N LEU A 80 1.74 7.17 9.73
CA LEU A 80 0.92 6.42 10.69
C LEU A 80 0.05 7.32 11.60
N ARG A 81 0.48 8.56 11.84
CA ARG A 81 -0.26 9.57 12.60
C ARG A 81 -1.34 10.29 11.80
N GLU A 82 -1.30 10.20 10.47
CA GLU A 82 -2.37 10.69 9.61
C GLU A 82 -3.69 9.98 9.92
N ARG A 83 -4.81 10.61 9.53
CA ARG A 83 -6.14 10.08 9.83
C ARG A 83 -6.93 9.78 8.56
N ALA A 84 -7.64 8.66 8.57
CA ALA A 84 -8.57 8.26 7.55
C ALA A 84 -9.93 7.90 8.13
N ASN A 85 -10.96 7.98 7.30
CA ASN A 85 -12.31 7.59 7.69
C ASN A 85 -12.55 6.12 7.31
N CYS A 86 -13.19 5.37 8.21
CA CYS A 86 -13.71 4.05 7.91
C CYS A 86 -14.74 4.15 6.78
N GLY A 87 -14.58 3.34 5.74
CA GLY A 87 -15.50 3.32 4.59
C GLY A 87 -16.90 2.76 4.90
N THR A 88 -17.11 2.23 6.12
CA THR A 88 -18.39 1.65 6.57
C THR A 88 -19.09 2.57 7.58
N CYS A 89 -18.47 2.87 8.74
CA CYS A 89 -19.11 3.70 9.77
C CYS A 89 -18.81 5.20 9.64
N GLY A 90 -17.83 5.61 8.81
CA GLY A 90 -17.44 7.01 8.66
C GLY A 90 -16.54 7.56 9.77
N ASP A 91 -16.36 6.82 10.87
CA ASP A 91 -15.51 7.24 11.99
C ASP A 91 -14.05 7.43 11.56
N ARG A 92 -13.37 8.37 12.23
CA ARG A 92 -12.04 8.84 11.88
C ARG A 92 -10.97 8.25 12.79
N TYR A 93 -10.09 7.44 12.22
CA TYR A 93 -8.99 6.75 12.92
C TYR A 93 -7.64 7.22 12.41
N ARG A 94 -6.59 7.02 13.22
CA ARG A 94 -5.21 7.12 12.72
C ARG A 94 -4.89 5.92 11.85
N LEU A 95 -3.94 6.07 10.91
CA LEU A 95 -3.50 4.98 10.04
C LEU A 95 -2.90 3.81 10.83
N GLU A 96 -2.26 4.06 11.97
CA GLU A 96 -1.80 3.01 12.91
C GLU A 96 -2.94 2.14 13.49
N ASN A 97 -4.19 2.60 13.43
CA ASN A 97 -5.36 1.98 14.09
C ASN A 97 -6.49 1.63 13.11
N ILE A 98 -6.21 1.55 11.81
CA ILE A 98 -7.19 1.22 10.77
C ILE A 98 -6.57 0.32 9.72
N GLY A 99 -7.34 -0.66 9.24
CA GLY A 99 -6.91 -1.52 8.15
C GLY A 99 -7.27 -0.93 6.79
N LEU A 100 -6.69 -1.50 5.73
CA LEU A 100 -7.02 -1.18 4.34
C LEU A 100 -7.32 -2.49 3.57
N CYS A 101 -8.49 -2.61 2.92
CA CYS A 101 -8.73 -3.74 2.00
C CYS A 101 -7.85 -3.55 0.75
N THR A 102 -6.94 -4.49 0.51
CA THR A 102 -6.07 -4.50 -0.68
C THR A 102 -6.86 -4.74 -1.97
N GLY A 103 -8.11 -5.19 -1.90
CA GLY A 103 -8.97 -5.38 -3.07
C GLY A 103 -9.65 -4.09 -3.52
N CYS A 104 -10.33 -3.39 -2.62
CA CYS A 104 -11.13 -2.20 -2.96
C CYS A 104 -10.50 -0.86 -2.50
N MET A 105 -9.32 -0.91 -1.89
CA MET A 105 -8.61 0.26 -1.35
C MET A 105 -9.45 1.07 -0.35
N ARG A 106 -10.46 0.49 0.31
CA ARG A 106 -11.21 1.19 1.38
C ARG A 106 -10.59 0.91 2.73
N TYR A 107 -10.50 1.96 3.55
CA TYR A 107 -10.09 1.82 4.94
C TYR A 107 -11.23 1.21 5.76
N THR A 108 -10.92 0.33 6.70
CA THR A 108 -11.89 -0.32 7.57
C THR A 108 -11.39 -0.39 9.01
N CYS A 109 -12.24 -0.03 9.96
CA CYS A 109 -11.91 -0.17 11.37
C CYS A 109 -12.13 -1.60 11.87
N TYR A 110 -11.49 -1.95 12.99
CA TYR A 110 -11.59 -3.28 13.59
C TYR A 110 -13.05 -3.66 13.96
N ALA A 111 -13.90 -2.68 14.27
CA ALA A 111 -15.31 -2.91 14.60
C ALA A 111 -16.17 -3.25 13.38
N CYS A 112 -15.89 -2.65 12.22
CA CYS A 112 -16.64 -2.92 10.98
C CYS A 112 -16.12 -4.16 10.23
N GLY A 113 -14.88 -4.57 10.47
CA GLY A 113 -14.31 -5.80 9.92
C GLY A 113 -14.08 -5.77 8.40
N ALA A 114 -13.95 -6.95 7.80
CA ALA A 114 -13.66 -7.09 6.37
C ALA A 114 -14.87 -6.71 5.50
N HIS A 115 -14.60 -6.13 4.32
CA HIS A 115 -15.65 -5.86 3.34
C HIS A 115 -16.02 -7.16 2.61
N ALA A 116 -17.22 -7.68 2.88
CA ALA A 116 -17.72 -8.95 2.34
C ALA A 116 -17.75 -9.08 0.80
N SER A 117 -17.48 -8.00 0.07
CA SER A 117 -17.54 -7.94 -1.40
C SER A 117 -16.20 -7.73 -2.12
N CYS A 118 -15.05 -7.64 -1.42
CA CYS A 118 -13.73 -7.57 -2.07
C CYS A 118 -12.97 -8.90 -1.92
N THR A 119 -12.31 -9.37 -2.99
CA THR A 119 -11.37 -10.52 -2.96
C THR A 119 -10.01 -10.18 -2.34
N GLY A 120 -9.88 -8.99 -1.75
CA GLY A 120 -8.66 -8.54 -1.12
C GLY A 120 -8.64 -8.84 0.37
N GLU A 121 -7.46 -8.78 0.95
CA GLU A 121 -7.26 -8.91 2.39
C GLU A 121 -7.17 -7.53 3.06
N THR A 122 -7.46 -7.48 4.35
CA THR A 122 -7.19 -6.28 5.16
C THR A 122 -5.75 -6.34 5.67
N VAL A 123 -4.97 -5.30 5.32
CA VAL A 123 -3.63 -5.05 5.84
C VAL A 123 -3.63 -3.87 6.80
#